data_AF-A0A5N8XDC5-F1
#
_entry.id   AF-A0A5N8XDC5-F1
#
_cell.length_a   1.000
_cell.length_b   1.000
_cell.length_c   1.000
_cell.angle_alpha   90.00
_cell.angle_beta   90.00
_cell.angle_gamma   90.00
#
_symmetry.space_group_name_H-M   'P 1'
#
loop_
_entity.id
_entity.type
_entity.pdbx_description
1 polymer ?
#
loop_
_entity_poly.entity_id
_entity_poly.type
_entity_poly.pdbx_seq_one_letter_code
_entity_poly.pdbx_strand_id
1 'polypeptide(L)'
;MREATITSMEAIKAAARHAALDRAEGRSATDHGAEPSILCAPSEHAGVEAALRHRLRLPDDVRLGIYEDLNHPLFPGAQHFRAARIQLSQGRRAYFFIGTYEAPGRLTFSLIAPCPDCGAPVPSVAINSQAGFGDWLMDRNDTTEAPSFPTSPVHRRDCSLVSG
;
A
#
# COMPACT_ATOMS: atom_id res chain seq x y z
N MET A 1 -17.83 25.38 -14.23
CA MET A 1 -17.96 23.96 -13.86
C MET A 1 -16.61 23.33 -14.05
N ARG A 2 -15.93 22.90 -12.98
CA ARG A 2 -14.67 22.17 -13.09
C ARG A 2 -15.03 20.72 -13.43
N GLU A 3 -14.64 20.25 -14.61
CA GLU A 3 -14.61 18.82 -14.93
C GLU A 3 -13.72 18.16 -13.87
N ALA A 4 -14.35 17.43 -12.95
CA ALA A 4 -13.63 16.47 -12.14
C ALA A 4 -13.18 15.39 -13.12
N THR A 5 -11.91 15.43 -13.51
CA THR A 5 -11.26 14.42 -14.33
C THR A 5 -11.45 13.09 -13.61
N ILE A 6 -12.45 12.31 -14.04
CA ILE A 6 -12.65 10.95 -13.54
C ILE A 6 -11.40 10.17 -13.92
N THR A 7 -10.47 10.05 -12.99
CA THR A 7 -9.18 9.42 -13.27
C THR A 7 -9.44 7.92 -13.26
N SER A 8 -9.47 7.32 -14.45
CA SER A 8 -9.64 5.86 -14.60
C SER A 8 -8.46 5.10 -13.98
N MET A 9 -8.69 3.84 -13.59
CA MET A 9 -7.66 3.02 -12.93
C MET A 9 -6.51 2.76 -13.89
N GLU A 10 -6.81 2.74 -15.18
CA GLU A 10 -5.82 2.65 -16.23
C GLU A 10 -4.95 3.91 -16.30
N ALA A 11 -5.49 5.10 -16.01
CA ALA A 11 -4.69 6.31 -15.88
C ALA A 11 -3.78 6.26 -14.64
N ILE A 12 -4.27 5.77 -13.49
CA ILE A 12 -3.45 5.58 -12.28
C ILE A 12 -2.31 4.60 -12.56
N LYS A 13 -2.60 3.47 -13.20
CA LYS A 13 -1.59 2.48 -13.60
C LYS A 13 -0.60 3.04 -14.60
N ALA A 14 -1.08 3.79 -15.59
CA ALA A 14 -0.21 4.43 -16.56
C ALA A 14 0.73 5.40 -15.87
N ALA A 15 0.23 6.26 -14.98
CA ALA A 15 1.06 7.18 -14.20
C ALA A 15 2.08 6.43 -13.33
N ALA A 16 1.66 5.36 -12.65
CA ALA A 16 2.55 4.51 -11.85
C ALA A 16 3.67 3.90 -12.70
N ARG A 17 3.34 3.36 -13.88
CA ARG A 17 4.32 2.79 -14.82
C ARG A 17 5.29 3.84 -15.35
N HIS A 18 4.82 5.03 -15.71
CA HIS A 18 5.71 6.12 -16.13
C HIS A 18 6.65 6.53 -15.00
N ALA A 19 6.16 6.68 -13.77
CA ALA A 19 7.01 7.01 -12.62
C ALA A 19 8.10 5.95 -12.36
N ALA A 20 7.79 4.67 -12.56
CA ALA A 20 8.76 3.58 -12.48
C ALA A 20 9.84 3.66 -13.57
N LEU A 21 9.44 3.99 -14.81
CA LEU A 21 10.38 4.18 -15.91
C LEU A 21 11.29 5.40 -15.68
N ASP A 22 10.73 6.53 -15.27
CA ASP A 22 11.49 7.74 -14.93
C ASP A 22 12.54 7.45 -13.85
N ARG A 23 12.16 6.71 -12.80
CA ARG A 23 13.09 6.25 -11.75
C ARG A 23 14.22 5.38 -12.32
N ALA A 24 13.89 4.43 -13.19
CA ALA A 24 14.87 3.54 -13.81
C ALA A 24 15.85 4.31 -14.72
N GLU A 25 15.42 5.41 -15.31
CA GLU A 25 16.27 6.35 -16.07
C GLU A 25 17.07 7.31 -15.19
N GLY A 26 16.95 7.22 -13.86
CA GLY A 26 17.63 8.11 -12.92
C GLY A 26 17.06 9.53 -12.89
N ARG A 27 15.84 9.74 -13.41
CA ARG A 27 15.18 11.05 -13.32
C ARG A 27 14.68 11.27 -11.90
N SER A 28 14.87 12.49 -11.40
CA SER A 28 14.39 12.87 -10.08
C SER A 28 12.88 12.72 -10.00
N ALA A 29 12.40 12.04 -8.95
CA ALA A 29 11.00 12.07 -8.59
C ALA A 29 10.58 13.54 -8.40
N THR A 30 9.49 13.92 -9.05
CA THR A 30 8.87 15.23 -8.82
C THR A 30 8.53 15.37 -7.35
N ASP A 31 8.93 16.47 -6.71
CA ASP A 31 8.53 16.77 -5.33
C ASP A 31 7.00 16.92 -5.28
N HIS A 32 6.34 16.24 -4.35
CA HIS A 32 4.89 16.22 -4.18
C HIS A 32 4.48 16.71 -2.79
N GLY A 33 5.37 17.48 -2.15
CA GLY A 33 5.16 18.05 -0.84
C GLY A 33 5.35 17.04 0.29
N ALA A 34 5.26 17.55 1.51
CA ALA A 34 5.39 16.75 2.72
C ALA A 34 4.27 15.71 2.82
N GLU A 35 4.63 14.51 3.28
CA GLU A 35 3.65 13.46 3.58
C GLU A 35 2.70 13.91 4.70
N PRO A 36 1.38 13.70 4.56
CA PRO A 36 0.41 14.02 5.60
C PRO A 36 0.72 13.27 6.90
N SER A 37 0.78 14.01 8.01
CA SER A 37 0.91 13.41 9.33
C SER A 37 -0.43 12.79 9.76
N ILE A 38 -0.40 11.51 10.11
CA ILE A 38 -1.55 10.77 10.66
C ILE A 38 -2.03 11.43 11.96
N LEU A 39 -1.11 11.96 12.76
CA LEU A 39 -1.41 12.60 14.05
C LEU A 39 -2.21 13.90 13.93
N CYS A 40 -2.23 14.50 12.74
CA CYS A 40 -2.96 15.73 12.45
C CYS A 40 -4.30 15.48 11.75
N ALA A 41 -4.63 14.22 11.44
CA ALA A 41 -5.85 13.86 10.76
C ALA A 41 -7.07 13.83 11.71
N PRO A 42 -8.29 14.08 11.20
CA PRO A 42 -9.51 14.05 12.01
C PRO A 42 -9.82 12.65 12.58
N SER A 43 -9.27 11.62 11.96
CA SER A 43 -9.21 10.27 12.48
C SER A 43 -7.96 9.60 11.93
N GLU A 44 -7.45 8.61 12.64
CA GLU A 44 -6.29 7.85 12.16
C GLU A 44 -6.60 7.14 10.82
N HIS A 45 -7.86 6.71 10.55
CA HIS A 45 -8.26 6.15 9.24
C HIS A 45 -8.08 7.19 8.13
N ALA A 46 -8.51 8.43 8.38
CA ALA A 46 -8.31 9.53 7.45
C ALA A 46 -6.81 9.83 7.26
N GLY A 47 -6.00 9.66 8.31
CA GLY A 47 -4.53 9.76 8.22
C GLY A 47 -3.91 8.68 7.35
N VAL A 48 -4.30 7.42 7.53
CA VAL A 48 -3.87 6.29 6.67
C VAL A 48 -4.30 6.52 5.22
N GLU A 49 -5.54 6.99 5.00
CA GLU A 49 -6.04 7.34 3.68
C GLU A 49 -5.15 8.38 3.01
N ALA A 50 -4.92 9.51 3.71
CA ALA A 50 -4.16 10.63 3.21
C ALA A 50 -2.71 10.25 2.89
N ALA A 51 -2.08 9.43 3.74
CA ALA A 51 -0.73 8.93 3.51
C ALA A 51 -0.65 8.02 2.27
N LEU A 52 -1.58 7.07 2.10
CA LEU A 52 -1.59 6.22 0.90
C LEU A 52 -1.86 7.04 -0.35
N ARG A 53 -2.83 7.96 -0.29
CA ARG A 53 -3.15 8.91 -1.36
C ARG A 53 -1.94 9.69 -1.81
N HIS A 54 -1.20 10.25 -0.85
CA HIS A 54 0.00 11.03 -1.12
C HIS A 54 1.08 10.17 -1.79
N ARG A 55 1.42 9.02 -1.20
CA ARG A 55 2.47 8.12 -1.72
C ARG A 55 2.19 7.59 -3.12
N LEU A 56 0.94 7.21 -3.39
CA LEU A 56 0.51 6.69 -4.69
C LEU A 56 0.07 7.78 -5.67
N ARG A 57 0.01 9.04 -5.21
CA ARG A 57 -0.46 10.21 -5.97
C ARG A 57 -1.86 9.99 -6.53
N LEU A 58 -2.75 9.48 -5.69
CA LEU A 58 -4.14 9.20 -6.06
C LEU A 58 -4.93 10.53 -6.09
N PRO A 59 -5.69 10.81 -7.16
CA PRO A 59 -6.55 12.00 -7.23
C PRO A 59 -7.83 11.86 -6.39
N ASP A 60 -8.40 12.96 -5.89
CA ASP A 60 -9.50 13.03 -4.89
C ASP A 60 -10.79 12.27 -5.23
N ASP A 61 -10.99 11.95 -6.50
CA ASP A 61 -12.14 11.19 -6.99
C ASP A 61 -11.98 9.66 -6.84
N VAL A 62 -10.76 9.18 -6.59
CA VAL A 62 -10.48 7.77 -6.33
C VAL A 62 -11.02 7.34 -4.98
N ARG A 63 -11.95 6.38 -4.97
CA ARG A 63 -12.52 5.86 -3.72
C ARG A 63 -11.61 4.84 -3.07
N LEU A 64 -11.28 5.09 -1.81
CA LEU A 64 -10.60 4.16 -0.92
C LEU A 64 -11.59 3.65 0.14
N GLY A 65 -11.67 2.33 0.30
CA GLY A 65 -12.32 1.71 1.45
C GLY A 65 -11.26 1.42 2.52
N ILE A 66 -11.46 1.87 3.75
CA ILE A 66 -10.52 1.62 4.85
C ILE A 66 -11.23 0.85 5.95
N TYR A 67 -10.59 -0.22 6.40
CA TYR A 67 -11.11 -1.14 7.39
C TYR A 67 -10.00 -1.50 8.38
N GLU A 68 -10.37 -1.80 9.61
CA GLU A 68 -9.43 -2.41 10.55
C GLU A 68 -9.13 -3.85 10.11
N ASP A 69 -7.85 -4.21 10.03
CA ASP A 69 -7.43 -5.61 9.84
C ASP A 69 -7.20 -6.26 11.21
N LEU A 70 -8.11 -7.15 11.57
CA LEU A 70 -8.06 -7.85 12.86
C LEU A 70 -7.00 -8.96 12.90
N ASN A 71 -6.49 -9.37 11.73
CA ASN A 71 -5.58 -10.49 11.66
C ASN A 71 -4.15 -10.08 11.98
N HIS A 72 -3.72 -8.89 11.56
CA HIS A 72 -2.36 -8.42 11.80
C HIS A 72 -2.26 -7.71 13.16
N PRO A 73 -1.29 -8.08 14.01
CA PRO A 73 -1.17 -7.52 15.35
C PRO A 73 -0.73 -6.06 15.30
N LEU A 74 -1.01 -5.38 16.41
CA LEU A 74 -0.29 -4.16 16.76
C LEU A 74 1.18 -4.49 16.99
N PHE A 75 2.07 -3.67 16.43
CA PHE A 75 3.47 -3.72 16.83
C PHE A 75 3.60 -3.42 18.34
N PRO A 76 4.48 -4.13 19.08
CA PRO A 76 4.70 -3.85 20.51
C PRO A 76 5.06 -2.39 20.80
N GLY A 77 4.23 -1.68 21.56
CA GLY A 77 4.43 -0.26 21.89
C GLY A 77 3.75 0.73 20.93
N ALA A 78 3.03 0.26 19.91
CA ALA A 78 2.13 1.10 19.13
C ALA A 78 0.98 1.62 20.01
N GLN A 79 0.72 2.93 19.91
CA GLN A 79 -0.41 3.59 20.58
C GLN A 79 -1.67 3.66 19.68
N HIS A 80 -1.48 3.44 18.38
CA HIS A 80 -2.47 3.54 17.31
C HIS A 80 -2.90 2.15 16.85
N PHE A 81 -4.09 2.01 16.28
CA PHE A 81 -4.77 0.74 16.00
C PHE A 81 -4.05 -0.28 15.11
N ARG A 82 -4.62 -1.49 15.06
CA ARG A 82 -4.15 -2.63 14.25
C ARG A 82 -3.98 -2.21 12.80
N ALA A 83 -3.27 -3.04 12.03
CA ALA A 83 -3.03 -2.76 10.63
C ALA A 83 -4.33 -2.36 9.90
N ALA A 84 -4.28 -1.36 9.03
CA ALA A 84 -5.45 -0.92 8.29
C ALA A 84 -5.48 -1.65 6.95
N ARG A 85 -6.58 -2.32 6.62
CA ARG A 85 -6.80 -2.85 5.27
C ARG A 85 -7.39 -1.75 4.40
N ILE A 86 -6.75 -1.48 3.27
CA ILE A 86 -7.20 -0.48 2.32
C ILE A 86 -7.59 -1.15 1.01
N GLN A 87 -8.78 -0.82 0.51
CA GLN A 87 -9.28 -1.25 -0.78
C GLN A 87 -9.28 -0.07 -1.74
N LEU A 88 -8.40 -0.09 -2.73
CA LEU A 88 -8.39 0.83 -3.85
C LEU A 88 -9.26 0.25 -4.98
N SER A 89 -10.46 0.79 -5.17
CA SER A 89 -11.42 0.26 -6.16
C SER A 89 -11.72 1.23 -7.29
N GLN A 90 -11.87 0.68 -8.48
CA GLN A 90 -12.54 1.38 -9.57
C GLN A 90 -13.20 0.43 -10.56
N GLY A 91 -14.52 0.54 -10.68
CA GLY A 91 -15.31 -0.41 -11.45
C GLY A 91 -15.16 -1.83 -10.88
N ARG A 92 -14.79 -2.79 -11.73
CA ARG A 92 -14.64 -4.22 -11.36
C ARG A 92 -13.26 -4.59 -10.84
N ARG A 93 -12.29 -3.67 -10.85
CA ARG A 93 -10.91 -3.92 -10.40
C ARG A 93 -10.72 -3.32 -9.01
N ALA A 94 -10.09 -4.09 -8.13
CA ALA A 94 -9.72 -3.66 -6.79
C ALA A 94 -8.29 -4.12 -6.47
N TYR A 95 -7.54 -3.24 -5.81
CA TYR A 95 -6.25 -3.55 -5.20
C TYR A 95 -6.40 -3.47 -3.69
N PHE A 96 -5.85 -4.45 -2.99
CA PHE A 96 -5.88 -4.49 -1.54
C PHE A 96 -4.49 -4.20 -1.00
N PHE A 97 -4.42 -3.21 -0.14
CA PHE A 97 -3.24 -2.85 0.60
C PHE A 97 -3.48 -3.13 2.07
N ILE A 98 -2.39 -3.23 2.81
CA ILE A 98 -2.38 -3.17 4.26
C ILE A 98 -1.41 -2.08 4.68
N GLY A 99 -1.89 -1.19 5.55
CA GLY A 99 -1.10 -0.17 6.23
C GLY A 99 -0.65 -0.69 7.59
N THR A 100 0.65 -0.92 7.76
CA THR A 100 1.26 -1.43 9.00
C THR A 100 2.31 -0.46 9.55
N TYR A 101 2.41 -0.36 10.87
CA TYR A 101 3.54 0.33 11.52
C TYR A 101 4.69 -0.67 11.72
N GLU A 102 5.81 -0.46 11.02
CA GLU A 102 6.99 -1.35 11.09
C GLU A 102 8.01 -0.89 12.14
N ALA A 103 7.99 0.38 12.52
CA ALA A 103 8.83 0.99 13.53
C ALA A 103 8.05 2.13 14.20
N PRO A 104 8.49 2.65 15.37
CA PRO A 104 7.87 3.81 16.00
C PRO A 104 7.73 4.96 14.99
N GLY A 105 6.50 5.29 14.63
CA GLY A 105 6.18 6.40 13.74
C GLY A 105 6.33 6.17 12.24
N ARG A 106 6.68 4.98 11.74
CA ARG A 106 6.76 4.71 10.30
C ARG A 106 5.61 3.82 9.81
N LEU A 107 4.58 4.44 9.25
CA LEU A 107 3.53 3.74 8.50
C LEU A 107 4.12 3.24 7.18
N THR A 108 3.82 2.00 6.84
CA THR A 108 4.20 1.35 5.59
C THR A 108 2.99 0.73 4.93
N PHE A 109 2.98 0.68 3.62
CA PHE A 109 1.93 0.05 2.85
C PHE A 109 2.48 -1.13 2.10
N SER A 110 1.76 -2.24 2.15
CA SER A 110 2.08 -3.45 1.41
C SER A 110 0.87 -3.92 0.62
N LEU A 111 1.09 -4.47 -0.57
CA LEU A 111 0.04 -5.15 -1.32
C LEU A 111 -0.30 -6.49 -0.66
N ILE A 112 -1.58 -6.78 -0.56
CA ILE A 112 -2.09 -8.08 -0.14
C ILE A 112 -2.18 -8.96 -1.40
N ALA A 113 -1.38 -10.02 -1.43
CA ALA A 113 -1.38 -11.02 -2.49
C ALA A 113 -1.37 -12.43 -1.87
N PRO A 114 -1.81 -13.47 -2.61
CA PRO A 114 -1.75 -14.83 -2.11
C PRO A 114 -0.29 -15.26 -1.93
N CYS A 115 0.02 -15.83 -0.77
CA CYS A 115 1.29 -16.51 -0.51
C CYS A 115 1.51 -17.60 -1.57
N PRO A 116 2.69 -17.68 -2.21
CA PRO A 116 2.96 -18.71 -3.22
C PRO A 116 2.90 -20.15 -2.70
N ASP A 117 3.13 -20.35 -1.40
CA ASP A 117 3.14 -21.66 -0.75
C ASP A 117 1.74 -22.03 -0.24
N CYS A 118 1.21 -21.27 0.73
CA CYS A 118 -0.06 -21.62 1.38
C CYS A 118 -1.31 -20.94 0.80
N GLY A 119 -1.17 -20.02 -0.16
CA GLY A 119 -2.28 -19.27 -0.77
C GLY A 119 -2.98 -18.25 0.14
N ALA A 120 -2.50 -18.05 1.36
CA ALA A 120 -3.07 -17.08 2.30
C ALA A 120 -2.89 -15.63 1.80
N PRO A 121 -3.87 -14.72 2.01
CA PRO A 121 -3.77 -13.34 1.57
C PRO A 121 -2.87 -12.53 2.51
N VAL A 122 -1.57 -12.48 2.21
CA VAL A 122 -0.53 -11.92 3.08
C VAL A 122 0.04 -10.61 2.52
N PRO A 123 0.59 -9.72 3.37
CA PRO A 123 1.33 -8.54 2.92
C PRO A 123 2.56 -9.03 2.17
N SER A 124 2.59 -8.90 0.84
CA SER A 124 3.60 -9.58 0.01
C SER A 124 4.70 -8.62 -0.45
N VAL A 125 4.31 -7.43 -0.91
CA VAL A 125 5.25 -6.46 -1.50
C VAL A 125 5.03 -5.10 -0.86
N ALA A 126 6.09 -4.46 -0.39
CA ALA A 126 6.04 -3.10 0.13
C ALA A 126 5.88 -2.09 -1.01
N ILE A 127 4.81 -1.30 -0.99
CA ILE A 127 4.49 -0.29 -1.99
C ILE A 127 4.29 1.07 -1.30
N ASN A 128 5.37 1.84 -1.20
CA ASN A 128 5.38 3.14 -0.51
C ASN A 128 5.54 4.34 -1.45
N SER A 129 5.46 4.12 -2.77
CA SER A 129 5.54 5.17 -3.78
C SER A 129 4.78 4.79 -5.04
N GLN A 130 4.38 5.79 -5.82
CA GLN A 130 3.78 5.60 -7.13
C GLN A 130 4.69 4.78 -8.07
N ALA A 131 6.01 5.02 -8.05
CA ALA A 131 6.98 4.27 -8.84
C ALA A 131 7.02 2.79 -8.41
N GLY A 132 7.07 2.49 -7.11
CA GLY A 132 7.05 1.11 -6.62
C GLY A 132 5.76 0.37 -7.01
N PHE A 133 4.62 1.06 -7.01
CA PHE A 133 3.37 0.49 -7.53
C PHE A 133 3.47 0.18 -9.03
N GLY A 134 4.13 1.04 -9.79
CA GLY A 134 4.42 0.83 -11.21
C GLY A 134 5.32 -0.38 -11.46
N ASP A 135 6.39 -0.54 -10.67
CA ASP A 135 7.30 -1.68 -10.75
C ASP A 135 6.57 -3.00 -10.53
N TRP A 136 5.70 -3.04 -9.52
CA TRP A 136 4.85 -4.20 -9.26
C TRP A 136 3.84 -4.46 -10.41
N LEU A 137 3.20 -3.42 -10.96
CA LEU A 137 2.28 -3.55 -12.10
C LEU A 137 2.95 -4.01 -13.40
N MET A 138 4.27 -3.96 -13.47
CA MET A 138 5.10 -4.43 -14.59
C MET A 138 5.80 -5.74 -14.28
N ASP A 139 5.56 -6.33 -13.11
CA ASP A 139 6.20 -7.57 -12.65
C ASP A 139 7.73 -7.51 -12.70
N ARG A 140 8.30 -6.39 -12.22
CA ARG A 140 9.75 -6.20 -12.18
C ARG A 140 10.33 -6.78 -10.89
N ASN A 141 11.45 -7.50 -10.99
CA ASN A 141 12.18 -8.11 -9.86
C ASN A 141 12.71 -7.12 -8.79
N ASP A 142 12.52 -5.82 -8.98
CA ASP A 142 12.98 -4.76 -8.07
C ASP A 142 11.93 -4.44 -6.97
N THR A 143 10.84 -5.21 -6.90
CA THR A 143 9.85 -5.07 -5.83
C THR A 143 10.41 -5.60 -4.51
N THR A 144 10.40 -4.76 -3.48
CA THR A 144 10.84 -5.16 -2.14
C THR A 144 9.75 -5.97 -1.45
N GLU A 145 10.11 -7.17 -0.97
CA GLU A 145 9.24 -7.99 -0.12
C GLU A 145 8.78 -7.16 1.09
N ALA A 146 7.50 -7.31 1.46
CA ALA A 146 6.98 -6.66 2.65
C ALA A 146 7.69 -7.23 3.90
N PRO A 147 8.25 -6.39 4.79
CA PRO A 147 8.90 -6.85 6.02
C PRO A 147 8.02 -7.74 6.91
N SER A 148 6.71 -7.55 6.86
CA SER A 148 5.72 -8.35 7.59
C SER A 148 5.31 -9.65 6.88
N PHE A 149 5.76 -9.90 5.64
CA PHE A 149 5.46 -11.10 4.87
C PHE A 149 5.83 -12.40 5.61
N PRO A 150 7.09 -12.63 6.04
CA PRO A 150 7.48 -13.90 6.64
C PRO A 150 6.77 -14.16 7.98
N THR A 151 6.47 -13.11 8.73
CA THR A 151 5.85 -13.19 10.06
C THR A 151 4.36 -12.92 10.04
N SER A 152 3.71 -12.91 8.86
CA SER A 152 2.29 -12.63 8.77
C SER A 152 1.50 -13.71 9.51
N PRO A 153 0.63 -13.35 10.46
CA PRO A 153 -0.18 -14.33 11.20
C PRO A 153 -1.29 -14.96 10.34
N VAL A 154 -1.47 -14.48 9.11
CA VAL A 154 -2.48 -14.97 8.16
C VAL A 154 -1.99 -16.19 7.40
N HIS A 155 -0.69 -16.49 7.42
CA HIS A 155 -0.15 -17.74 6.88
C HIS A 155 -0.90 -18.95 7.45
N ARG A 156 -1.12 -19.96 6.60
CA ARG A 156 -1.67 -21.23 7.09
C ARG A 156 -0.62 -21.97 7.93
N ARG A 157 -1.09 -22.81 8.83
CA ARG A 157 -0.22 -23.55 9.77
C ARG A 157 0.80 -24.46 9.09
N ASP A 158 0.50 -24.92 7.89
CA ASP A 158 1.32 -25.78 7.05
C ASP A 158 2.25 -25.01 6.10
N CYS A 159 2.26 -23.68 6.16
CA CYS A 159 3.16 -22.84 5.37
C CYS A 159 4.61 -23.10 5.77
N SER A 160 5.47 -23.41 4.79
CA SER A 160 6.89 -23.67 4.99
C SER A 160 7.63 -22.44 5.49
N LEU A 161 7.14 -21.23 5.20
CA LEU A 161 7.69 -19.96 5.66
C LEU A 161 7.50 -19.73 7.17
N VAL A 162 6.51 -20.39 7.78
CA VAL A 162 6.21 -20.28 9.23
C VAL A 162 6.74 -21.47 10.01
N SER A 163 6.94 -22.61 9.35
CA SER A 163 7.36 -23.87 9.97
C SER A 163 8.89 -24.04 10.08
N GLY A 164 9.66 -22.99 9.75
CA GLY A 164 11.12 -22.95 9.78
C GLY A 164 11.70 -22.46 11.10
#